data_AF-A0A2V5RII6-F1
#
_entry.id   AF-A0A2V5RII6-F1
#
_cell.length_a   1.000
_cell.length_b   1.000
_cell.length_c   1.000
_cell.angle_alpha   90.00
_cell.angle_beta   90.00
_cell.angle_gamma   90.00
#
_symmetry.space_group_name_H-M   'P 1'
#
loop_
_entity.id
_entity.type
_entity.pdbx_description
1 polymer ?
#
loop_
_entity_poly.entity_id
_entity_poly.type
_entity_poly.pdbx_seq_one_letter_code
_entity_poly.pdbx_strand_id
1 'polypeptide(L)'
;MHTYGPHYFCCNDENVWVFVKRFSWFYKYEAVVKSYVDGEYEIWQIAASYIQRVAGDDWQPAFAGTSWNFEEASLAMMPRAIYEKFVKGYTE
;
A
#
# COMPACT_ATOMS: atom_id res chain seq x y z
N MET A 1 -20.12 -3.75 -11.67
CA MET A 1 -18.99 -4.28 -10.88
C MET A 1 -18.65 -5.67 -11.38
N HIS A 2 -17.36 -6.00 -11.50
CA HIS A 2 -16.93 -7.30 -12.00
C HIS A 2 -17.26 -8.40 -10.97
N THR A 3 -17.68 -9.58 -11.45
CA THR A 3 -18.18 -10.68 -10.59
C THR A 3 -17.10 -11.31 -9.72
N TYR A 4 -15.84 -11.17 -10.11
CA TYR A 4 -14.69 -11.76 -9.43
C TYR A 4 -13.86 -10.72 -8.66
N GLY A 5 -14.54 -9.70 -8.11
CA GLY A 5 -13.90 -8.61 -7.37
C GLY A 5 -13.49 -7.42 -8.25
N PRO A 6 -13.08 -6.31 -7.63
CA PRO A 6 -12.71 -5.09 -8.32
C PRO A 6 -11.45 -5.28 -9.17
N HIS A 7 -11.46 -4.73 -10.39
CA HIS A 7 -10.32 -4.73 -11.30
C HIS A 7 -10.03 -3.29 -11.73
N TYR A 8 -8.84 -2.79 -11.41
CA TYR A 8 -8.36 -1.47 -11.84
C TYR A 8 -7.18 -1.66 -12.77
N PHE A 9 -7.17 -0.94 -13.90
CA PHE A 9 -6.05 -0.97 -14.83
C PHE A 9 -5.00 0.08 -14.43
N CYS A 10 -3.78 -0.35 -14.17
CA CYS A 10 -2.61 0.50 -13.91
C CYS A 10 -1.40 -0.09 -14.63
N CYS A 11 -0.66 0.72 -15.39
CA CYS A 11 0.44 0.25 -16.22
C CYS A 11 1.50 1.34 -16.35
N ASN A 12 2.78 0.97 -16.24
CA ASN A 12 3.92 1.85 -16.48
C ASN A 12 4.61 1.58 -17.84
N ASP A 13 4.15 0.57 -18.60
CA ASP A 13 4.68 0.22 -19.92
C ASP A 13 3.83 0.87 -21.02
N GLU A 14 4.46 1.73 -21.81
CA GLU A 14 3.79 2.47 -22.88
C GLU A 14 3.31 1.55 -24.02
N ASN A 15 4.05 0.50 -24.35
CA ASN A 15 3.66 -0.44 -25.40
C ASN A 15 2.40 -1.21 -25.00
N VAL A 16 2.32 -1.66 -23.75
CA VAL A 16 1.13 -2.30 -23.19
C VAL A 16 -0.04 -1.33 -23.21
N TRP A 17 0.17 -0.07 -22.80
CA TRP A 17 -0.88 0.95 -22.81
C TRP A 17 -1.42 1.25 -24.21
N VAL A 18 -0.53 1.39 -25.20
CA VAL A 18 -0.91 1.59 -26.61
C VAL A 18 -1.67 0.37 -27.13
N PHE A 19 -1.21 -0.84 -26.79
CA PHE A 19 -1.86 -2.07 -27.22
C PHE A 19 -3.30 -2.19 -26.69
N VAL A 20 -3.52 -2.04 -25.38
CA VAL A 20 -4.87 -2.23 -24.80
C VAL A 20 -5.88 -1.19 -25.27
N LYS A 21 -5.44 0.05 -25.54
CA LYS A 21 -6.29 1.13 -26.06
C LYS A 21 -6.82 0.87 -27.47
N ARG A 22 -6.27 -0.10 -28.21
CA ARG A 22 -6.82 -0.52 -29.50
C ARG A 22 -8.14 -1.28 -29.38
N PHE A 23 -8.42 -1.83 -28.19
CA PHE A 23 -9.57 -2.72 -27.95
C PHE A 23 -10.61 -2.12 -27.02
N SER A 24 -10.29 -1.04 -26.28
CA SER A 24 -11.21 -0.41 -25.35
C SER A 24 -10.84 1.05 -25.09
N TRP A 25 -11.85 1.82 -24.67
CA TRP A 25 -11.69 3.18 -24.16
C TRP A 25 -11.47 3.14 -22.64
N PHE A 26 -10.57 3.98 -22.16
CA PHE A 26 -10.27 4.13 -20.73
C PHE A 26 -10.67 5.53 -20.28
N TYR A 27 -11.29 5.62 -19.11
CA TYR A 27 -11.48 6.87 -18.40
C TYR A 27 -10.43 7.00 -17.29
N LYS A 28 -10.08 8.23 -16.93
CA LYS A 28 -9.14 8.47 -15.83
C LYS A 28 -9.79 8.04 -14.51
N TYR A 29 -9.16 7.09 -13.83
CA TYR A 29 -9.55 6.63 -12.50
C TYR A 29 -8.31 6.41 -11.64
N GLU A 30 -8.27 7.05 -10.49
CA GLU A 30 -7.20 6.91 -9.50
C GLU A 30 -7.79 6.25 -8.26
N ALA A 31 -7.42 4.99 -8.01
CA ALA A 31 -7.94 4.24 -6.88
C ALA A 31 -7.41 4.83 -5.56
N VAL A 32 -8.32 5.18 -4.66
CA VAL A 32 -7.99 5.57 -3.28
C VAL A 32 -8.43 4.45 -2.36
N VAL A 33 -7.47 3.84 -1.68
CA VAL A 33 -7.72 2.76 -0.72
C VAL A 33 -7.62 3.32 0.69
N LYS A 34 -8.50 2.85 1.58
CA LYS A 34 -8.43 3.15 3.01
C LYS A 34 -8.44 1.86 3.81
N SER A 35 -7.66 1.82 4.88
CA SER A 35 -7.62 0.75 5.86
C SER A 35 -8.40 1.17 7.11
N TYR A 36 -9.13 0.23 7.70
CA TYR A 36 -9.82 0.46 8.97
C TYR A 36 -8.89 0.05 10.11
N VAL A 37 -8.38 1.03 10.87
CA VAL A 37 -7.35 0.85 11.90
C VAL A 37 -7.70 1.74 13.08
N ASP A 38 -7.60 1.20 14.31
CA ASP A 38 -7.89 1.94 15.56
C ASP A 38 -9.27 2.63 15.61
N GLY A 39 -10.26 2.09 14.90
CA GLY A 39 -11.61 2.65 14.86
C GLY A 39 -11.85 3.71 13.77
N GLU A 40 -10.82 4.06 13.00
CA GLU A 40 -10.82 5.14 11.99
C GLU A 40 -10.46 4.61 10.59
N TYR A 41 -10.81 5.37 9.54
CA TYR A 41 -10.41 5.05 8.16
C TYR A 41 -9.20 5.86 7.73
N GLU A 42 -8.07 5.19 7.60
CA GLU A 42 -6.77 5.78 7.25
C GLU A 42 -6.38 5.48 5.81
N ILE A 43 -5.68 6.40 5.16
CA ILE A 43 -5.28 6.25 3.75
C ILE A 43 -4.21 5.16 3.64
N TRP A 44 -4.37 4.28 2.64
CA TRP A 44 -3.34 3.38 2.16
C TRP A 44 -2.90 3.84 0.75
N GLN A 45 -1.63 4.14 0.48
CA GLN A 45 -0.40 3.91 1.24
C GLN A 45 -0.29 4.79 2.50
N ILE A 46 0.36 4.27 3.55
CA ILE A 46 0.48 4.94 4.86
C ILE A 46 1.21 6.27 4.69
N ALA A 47 0.53 7.37 5.03
CA ALA A 47 1.11 8.71 4.93
C ALA A 47 2.21 8.92 5.98
N ALA A 48 3.26 9.66 5.63
CA ALA A 48 4.35 10.01 6.56
C ALA A 48 3.82 10.71 7.83
N SER A 49 2.79 11.57 7.69
CA SER A 49 2.14 12.24 8.82
C SER A 49 1.46 11.27 9.80
N TYR A 50 0.90 10.16 9.30
CA TYR A 50 0.34 9.11 10.16
C TYR A 50 1.46 8.42 10.96
N ILE A 51 2.57 8.09 10.30
CA ILE A 51 3.72 7.46 10.95
C ILE A 51 4.29 8.38 12.02
N GLN A 52 4.49 9.66 11.73
CA GLN A 52 4.96 10.66 12.69
C GLN A 52 4.03 10.79 13.90
N ARG A 53 2.70 10.82 13.67
CA ARG A 53 1.71 10.90 14.75
C ARG A 53 1.75 9.69 15.68
N VAL A 54 2.02 8.49 15.14
CA VAL A 54 1.97 7.24 15.90
C VAL A 54 3.32 6.87 16.51
N ALA A 55 4.43 7.11 15.80
CA ALA A 55 5.77 6.67 16.18
C ALA A 55 6.72 7.83 16.57
N GLY A 56 6.30 9.08 16.44
CA GLY A 56 7.12 10.27 16.66
C GLY A 56 7.94 10.66 15.43
N ASP A 57 8.56 11.85 15.46
CA ASP A 57 9.33 12.38 14.33
C ASP A 57 10.68 11.68 14.12
N ASP A 58 11.27 11.14 15.20
CA ASP A 58 12.57 10.45 15.18
C ASP A 58 12.45 8.94 14.96
N TRP A 59 11.32 8.47 14.43
CA TRP A 59 11.08 7.05 14.20
C TRP A 59 12.15 6.46 13.26
N GLN A 60 12.53 5.20 13.53
CA GLN A 60 13.43 4.43 12.69
C GLN A 60 12.74 3.13 12.27
N PRO A 61 13.14 2.54 11.13
CA PRO A 61 12.74 1.18 10.78
C PRO A 61 13.00 0.22 11.94
N ALA A 62 12.07 -0.69 12.16
CA ALA A 62 12.19 -1.67 13.24
C ALA A 62 13.16 -2.82 12.92
N PHE A 63 13.65 -2.91 11.69
CA PHE A 63 14.65 -3.86 11.25
C PHE A 63 15.75 -3.17 10.45
N ALA A 64 17.01 -3.54 10.71
CA ALA A 64 18.17 -3.08 9.98
C ALA A 64 18.94 -4.28 9.41
N GLY A 65 19.33 -4.18 8.15
CA GLY A 65 20.05 -5.24 7.42
C GLY A 65 19.30 -5.72 6.19
N THR A 66 19.75 -6.84 5.63
CA THR A 66 19.09 -7.47 4.48
C THR A 66 17.88 -8.28 4.93
N SER A 67 16.70 -7.95 4.41
CA SER A 67 15.46 -8.69 4.67
C SER A 67 15.39 -9.99 3.86
N TRP A 68 14.97 -11.07 4.50
CA TRP A 68 14.82 -12.40 3.89
C TRP A 68 13.37 -12.90 3.84
N ASN A 69 12.47 -12.21 4.53
CA ASN A 69 11.04 -12.53 4.55
C ASN A 69 10.19 -11.24 4.50
N PHE A 70 8.87 -11.42 4.38
CA PHE A 70 7.92 -10.31 4.24
C PHE A 70 7.83 -9.42 5.49
N GLU A 71 7.91 -10.01 6.69
CA GLU A 71 7.92 -9.24 7.95
C GLU A 71 9.16 -8.36 8.03
N GLU A 72 10.36 -8.92 7.80
CA GLU A 72 11.62 -8.16 7.79
C GLU A 72 11.63 -7.07 6.72
N ALA A 73 11.11 -7.35 5.52
CA ALA A 73 11.00 -6.36 4.46
C ALA A 73 10.06 -5.19 4.86
N SER A 74 8.96 -5.50 5.54
CA SER A 74 8.04 -4.49 6.07
C SER A 74 8.69 -3.67 7.18
N LEU A 75 9.30 -4.33 8.17
CA LEU A 75 9.96 -3.69 9.31
C LEU A 75 11.22 -2.89 8.90
N ALA A 76 11.83 -3.19 7.76
CA ALA A 76 12.91 -2.40 7.18
C ALA A 76 12.43 -1.05 6.60
N MET A 77 11.12 -0.88 6.41
CA MET A 77 10.52 0.33 5.82
C MET A 77 9.71 1.17 6.83
N MET A 78 9.32 0.60 7.97
CA MET A 78 8.40 1.25 8.91
C MET A 78 8.67 0.83 10.37
N PRO A 79 8.22 1.63 11.35
CA PRO A 79 8.35 1.24 12.75
C PRO A 79 7.36 0.11 13.08
N ARG A 80 7.68 -0.69 14.10
CA ARG A 80 6.92 -1.90 14.45
C ARG A 80 5.43 -1.65 14.69
N ALA A 81 5.10 -0.54 15.35
CA ALA A 81 3.72 -0.15 15.61
C ALA A 81 2.87 0.02 14.33
N ILE A 82 3.49 0.46 13.23
CA ILE A 82 2.81 0.63 11.94
C ILE A 82 2.62 -0.73 11.25
N TYR A 83 3.65 -1.58 11.27
CA TYR A 83 3.56 -2.94 10.75
C TYR A 83 2.44 -3.74 11.44
N GLU A 84 2.37 -3.69 12.76
CA GLU A 84 1.36 -4.42 13.54
C GLU A 84 -0.07 -3.91 13.26
N LYS A 85 -0.23 -2.61 13.04
CA LYS A 85 -1.53 -1.97 12.78
C LYS A 85 -2.07 -2.19 11.37
N PHE A 86 -1.20 -2.15 10.36
CA PHE A 86 -1.64 -2.14 8.95
C PHE A 86 -1.35 -3.42 8.19
N VAL A 87 -0.31 -4.16 8.59
CA VAL A 87 0.23 -5.24 7.76
C VAL A 87 -0.03 -6.59 8.39
N LYS A 88 0.46 -6.82 9.61
CA LYS A 88 0.49 -8.14 10.26
C LYS A 88 -0.85 -8.86 10.18
N GLY A 89 -1.90 -8.27 10.74
CA GLY A 89 -3.23 -8.91 10.81
C GLY A 89 -3.96 -9.01 9.46
N TYR A 90 -3.52 -8.30 8.42
CA TYR A 90 -4.07 -8.46 7.07
C TYR A 90 -3.38 -9.60 6.29
N THR A 91 -2.17 -9.98 6.69
CA THR A 91 -1.36 -11.00 6.00
C THR A 91 -1.33 -12.37 6.65
N GLU A 92 -1.79 -12.47 7.91
CA GLU A 92 -2.00 -13.73 8.64
C GLU A 92 -3.37 -14.36 8.29
#